data_AF-A0A4U1DA23-F1
#
_entry.id   AF-A0A4U1DA23-F1
#
_cell.length_a   1.000
_cell.length_b   1.000
_cell.length_c   1.000
_cell.angle_alpha   90.00
_cell.angle_beta   90.00
_cell.angle_gamma   90.00
#
_symmetry.space_group_name_H-M   'P 1'
#
loop_
_entity.id
_entity.type
_entity.pdbx_description
1 polymer ?
#
loop_
_entity_poly.entity_id
_entity_poly.type
_entity_poly.pdbx_seq_one_letter_code
_entity_poly.pdbx_strand_id
1 'polypeptide(L)'
;MGNLEGEIQIRKEKIVLLVLCIFTMLLFWLGNLMNPKPGSSSGNGNPAILIMWTLVPLFCYLVYLWFRVIRSYTIKKMIISLGSLLILVHLIVAYLYQRSAFLKYREILAEAYKANFGFIDWEYIDQITTFSSIHVNNQYFNPNTYLMFLTASILIALVIIYFSQEWRKQK
;
A
#
# COMPACT_ATOMS: atom_id res chain seq x y z
N MET A 1 -14.41 37.53 0.89
CA MET A 1 -13.95 36.71 2.02
C MET A 1 -13.94 35.20 1.72
N GLY A 2 -14.92 34.63 0.99
CA GLY A 2 -14.97 33.17 0.73
C GLY A 2 -13.84 32.54 -0.12
N ASN A 3 -13.09 33.30 -0.93
CA ASN A 3 -11.99 32.75 -1.73
C ASN A 3 -10.73 32.46 -0.90
N LEU A 4 -10.44 33.30 0.11
CA LEU A 4 -9.25 33.19 0.94
C LEU A 4 -9.33 31.97 1.89
N GLU A 5 -10.51 31.73 2.46
CA GLU A 5 -10.75 30.60 3.38
C GLU A 5 -10.64 29.25 2.67
N GLY A 6 -11.14 29.15 1.43
CA GLY A 6 -11.01 27.96 0.59
C GLY A 6 -9.55 27.63 0.25
N GLU A 7 -8.75 28.63 -0.13
CA GLU A 7 -7.32 28.44 -0.42
C GLU A 7 -6.53 27.98 0.81
N ILE A 8 -6.80 28.59 1.98
CA ILE A 8 -6.19 28.19 3.25
C ILE A 8 -6.53 26.74 3.60
N GLN A 9 -7.79 26.34 3.40
CA GLN A 9 -8.25 24.99 3.68
C GLN A 9 -7.56 23.94 2.79
N ILE A 10 -7.47 24.19 1.49
CA ILE A 10 -6.76 23.29 0.55
C ILE A 10 -5.26 23.20 0.89
N ARG A 11 -4.64 24.30 1.32
CA ARG A 11 -3.23 24.27 1.77
C ARG A 11 -3.06 23.36 2.99
N LYS A 12 -3.95 23.45 3.99
CA LYS A 12 -3.93 22.55 5.15
C LYS A 12 -4.07 21.09 4.74
N GLU A 13 -4.98 20.78 3.82
CA GLU A 13 -5.18 19.41 3.32
C GLU A 13 -3.96 18.84 2.63
N LYS A 14 -3.24 19.65 1.84
CA LYS A 14 -1.97 19.22 1.23
C LYS A 14 -0.91 18.88 2.27
N ILE A 15 -0.82 19.69 3.34
CA ILE A 15 0.12 19.44 4.44
C ILE A 15 -0.27 18.15 5.16
N VAL A 16 -1.54 17.97 5.51
CA VAL A 16 -2.03 16.75 6.17
C VAL A 16 -1.78 15.53 5.28
N LEU A 17 -2.05 15.63 3.98
CA LEU A 17 -1.80 14.57 3.02
C LEU A 17 -0.31 14.19 2.96
N LEU A 18 0.58 15.18 2.89
CA LEU A 18 2.03 14.95 2.92
C LEU A 18 2.46 14.25 4.21
N VAL A 19 1.99 14.74 5.36
CA VAL A 19 2.28 14.15 6.67
C VAL A 19 1.78 12.71 6.74
N LEU A 20 0.59 12.41 6.22
CA LEU A 20 0.05 11.05 6.21
C LEU A 20 0.79 10.12 5.25
N CYS A 21 1.25 10.60 4.10
CA CYS A 21 2.12 9.81 3.22
C CYS A 21 3.44 9.45 3.92
N ILE A 22 4.06 10.40 4.63
CA ILE A 22 5.27 10.13 5.40
C ILE A 22 4.97 9.17 6.56
N PHE A 23 3.86 9.37 7.26
CA PHE A 23 3.45 8.50 8.36
C PHE A 23 3.19 7.06 7.90
N THR A 24 2.48 6.87 6.78
CA THR A 24 2.27 5.53 6.22
C THR A 24 3.56 4.92 5.72
N MET A 25 4.48 5.70 5.14
CA MET A 25 5.83 5.21 4.81
C MET A 25 6.56 4.66 6.04
N LEU A 26 6.50 5.37 7.17
CA LEU A 26 7.09 4.91 8.43
C LEU A 26 6.42 3.65 8.96
N LEU A 27 5.10 3.51 8.83
CA LEU A 27 4.39 2.28 9.20
C LEU A 27 4.83 1.09 8.35
N PHE A 28 4.99 1.26 7.03
CA PHE A 28 5.53 0.23 6.15
C PHE A 28 6.98 -0.11 6.50
N TRP A 29 7.80 0.89 6.83
CA TRP A 29 9.17 0.64 7.27
C TRP A 29 9.22 -0.13 8.60
N LEU A 30 8.40 0.25 9.58
CA LEU A 30 8.30 -0.46 10.87
C LEU A 30 7.79 -1.91 10.69
N GLY A 31 6.77 -2.11 9.87
CA GLY A 31 6.26 -3.45 9.56
C GLY A 31 7.35 -4.35 8.94
N ASN A 32 8.20 -3.79 8.07
CA ASN A 32 9.33 -4.51 7.47
C ASN A 32 10.36 -4.95 8.52
N LEU A 33 10.63 -4.09 9.52
CA LEU A 33 11.58 -4.37 10.59
C LEU A 33 11.10 -5.45 11.56
N MET A 34 9.79 -5.72 11.61
CA MET A 34 9.19 -6.76 12.45
C MET A 34 9.31 -8.17 11.86
N ASN A 35 10.14 -8.38 10.83
CA ASN A 35 10.40 -9.70 10.27
C ASN A 35 11.53 -10.41 11.04
N PRO A 36 11.34 -11.64 11.56
CA PRO A 36 12.40 -12.37 12.25
C PRO A 36 13.49 -12.82 11.28
N LYS A 37 14.67 -13.13 11.84
CA LYS A 37 15.74 -13.77 11.07
C LYS A 37 15.31 -15.18 10.64
N PRO A 38 15.69 -15.64 9.44
CA PRO A 38 15.44 -17.01 9.01
C PRO A 38 15.95 -18.02 10.06
N GLY A 39 15.12 -19.01 10.40
CA GLY A 39 15.45 -20.03 11.42
C GLY A 39 15.21 -19.62 12.88
N SER A 40 14.71 -18.41 13.16
CA SER A 40 14.28 -17.99 14.50
C SER A 40 12.76 -18.03 14.64
N SER A 41 12.26 -18.54 15.77
CA SER A 41 10.83 -18.54 16.10
C SER A 41 10.53 -17.44 17.13
N SER A 42 9.53 -16.60 16.85
CA SER A 42 9.04 -15.57 17.78
C SER A 42 7.80 -16.12 18.49
N GLY A 43 7.87 -16.26 19.82
CA GLY A 43 6.73 -16.70 20.65
C GLY A 43 5.62 -15.65 20.80
N ASN A 44 5.80 -14.43 20.31
CA ASN A 44 4.87 -13.30 20.50
C ASN A 44 3.88 -13.10 19.33
N GLY A 45 3.80 -14.04 18.38
CA GLY A 45 2.94 -13.90 17.20
C GLY A 45 3.42 -12.79 16.25
N ASN A 46 2.51 -12.24 15.44
CA ASN A 46 2.83 -11.21 14.44
C ASN A 46 2.27 -9.82 14.84
N PRO A 47 3.05 -8.95 15.49
CA PRO A 47 2.60 -7.61 15.87
C PRO A 47 2.30 -6.70 14.66
N ALA A 48 2.83 -7.00 13.46
CA ALA A 48 2.60 -6.21 12.26
C ALA A 48 1.14 -6.28 11.78
N ILE A 49 0.35 -7.24 12.24
CA ILE A 49 -1.10 -7.31 12.00
C ILE A 49 -1.80 -6.04 12.51
N LEU A 50 -1.37 -5.48 13.65
CA LEU A 50 -1.94 -4.23 14.18
C LEU A 50 -1.68 -3.05 13.23
N ILE A 51 -0.51 -3.01 12.60
CA ILE A 51 -0.17 -2.00 11.58
C ILE A 51 -1.11 -2.18 10.39
N MET A 52 -1.35 -3.42 9.94
CA MET A 52 -2.24 -3.71 8.82
C MET A 52 -3.67 -3.20 9.09
N TRP A 53 -4.21 -3.44 10.28
CA TRP A 53 -5.52 -2.90 10.68
C TRP A 53 -5.55 -1.37 10.71
N THR A 54 -4.45 -0.74 11.12
CA THR A 54 -4.32 0.72 11.15
C THR A 54 -4.26 1.32 9.73
N LEU A 55 -3.66 0.61 8.78
CA LEU A 55 -3.55 1.08 7.39
C LEU A 55 -4.91 1.15 6.67
N VAL A 56 -5.91 0.35 7.05
CA VAL A 56 -7.24 0.36 6.42
C VAL A 56 -7.97 1.71 6.55
N PRO A 57 -8.21 2.25 7.76
CA PRO A 57 -8.83 3.57 7.88
C PRO A 57 -7.96 4.70 7.31
N LEU A 58 -6.63 4.57 7.42
CA LEU A 58 -5.69 5.53 6.81
C LEU A 58 -5.82 5.56 5.29
N PHE A 59 -5.99 4.40 4.65
CA PHE A 59 -6.22 4.30 3.22
C PHE A 59 -7.49 5.07 2.80
N CYS A 60 -8.60 4.84 3.50
CA CYS A 60 -9.86 5.55 3.24
C CYS A 60 -9.70 7.06 3.40
N TYR A 61 -8.96 7.50 4.43
CA TYR A 61 -8.72 8.92 4.65
C TYR A 61 -7.79 9.55 3.59
N LEU A 62 -6.77 8.82 3.12
CA LEU A 62 -5.95 9.24 1.99
C LEU A 62 -6.77 9.40 0.71
N VAL A 63 -7.64 8.43 0.39
CA VAL A 63 -8.57 8.53 -0.76
C VAL A 63 -9.40 9.81 -0.66
N TYR A 64 -9.96 10.11 0.52
CA TYR A 64 -10.74 11.32 0.77
C TYR A 64 -9.91 12.61 0.54
N LEU A 65 -8.69 12.67 1.06
CA LEU A 65 -7.82 13.84 0.89
C LEU A 65 -7.37 14.02 -0.55
N TRP A 66 -6.99 12.95 -1.24
CA TRP A 66 -6.69 12.98 -2.68
C TRP A 66 -7.89 13.50 -3.46
N PHE A 67 -9.09 12.97 -3.19
CA PHE A 67 -10.31 13.43 -3.84
C PHE A 67 -10.50 14.95 -3.65
N ARG A 68 -10.38 15.45 -2.42
CA ARG A 68 -10.55 16.87 -2.13
C ARG A 68 -9.52 17.75 -2.81
N VAL A 69 -8.23 17.40 -2.68
CA VAL A 69 -7.13 18.17 -3.26
C VAL A 69 -7.25 18.19 -4.77
N ILE A 70 -7.42 17.03 -5.42
CA ILE A 70 -7.47 16.93 -6.88
C ILE A 70 -8.74 17.60 -7.43
N ARG A 71 -9.89 17.45 -6.77
CA ARG A 71 -11.15 18.09 -7.19
C ARG A 71 -11.10 19.61 -7.13
N SER A 72 -10.22 20.20 -6.31
CA SER A 72 -10.04 21.65 -6.28
C SER A 72 -9.41 22.20 -7.57
N TYR A 73 -8.83 21.33 -8.40
CA TYR A 73 -8.27 21.67 -9.70
C TYR A 73 -9.24 21.35 -10.84
N THR A 74 -9.27 22.20 -11.86
CA THR A 74 -10.05 21.99 -13.09
C THR A 74 -9.34 21.03 -14.06
N ILE A 75 -9.17 19.78 -13.63
CA ILE A 75 -8.49 18.75 -14.43
C ILE A 75 -9.42 18.20 -15.51
N LYS A 76 -8.93 18.20 -16.76
CA LYS A 76 -9.63 17.62 -17.92
C LYS A 76 -9.82 16.10 -17.73
N LYS A 77 -10.98 15.57 -18.11
CA LYS A 77 -11.29 14.12 -18.06
C LYS A 77 -10.22 13.25 -18.74
N MET A 78 -9.69 13.70 -19.88
CA MET A 78 -8.62 12.99 -20.59
C MET A 78 -7.39 12.74 -19.70
N ILE A 79 -6.99 13.74 -18.90
CA ILE A 79 -5.84 13.63 -17.99
C ILE A 79 -6.15 12.65 -16.86
N ILE A 80 -7.38 12.70 -16.32
CA ILE A 80 -7.85 11.74 -15.29
C ILE A 80 -7.81 10.32 -15.84
N SER A 81 -8.35 10.07 -17.03
CA SER A 81 -8.34 8.75 -17.66
C SER A 81 -6.93 8.24 -17.94
N LEU A 82 -6.05 9.09 -18.48
CA LEU A 82 -4.65 8.72 -18.73
C LEU A 82 -3.90 8.42 -17.43
N GLY A 83 -4.07 9.25 -16.40
CA GLY A 83 -3.48 9.04 -15.08
C GLY A 83 -3.95 7.73 -14.45
N SER A 84 -5.25 7.44 -14.49
CA SER A 84 -5.82 6.18 -14.01
C SER A 84 -5.24 4.97 -14.76
N LEU A 85 -5.09 5.05 -16.09
CA LEU A 85 -4.51 3.98 -16.88
C LEU A 85 -3.04 3.71 -16.51
N LEU A 86 -2.23 4.76 -16.36
CA LEU A 86 -0.83 4.64 -15.95
C LEU A 86 -0.70 4.03 -14.55
N ILE A 87 -1.54 4.44 -13.60
CA ILE A 87 -1.56 3.85 -12.27
C ILE A 87 -1.98 2.38 -12.32
N LEU A 88 -2.97 2.02 -13.14
CA LEU A 88 -3.41 0.63 -13.30
C LEU A 88 -2.29 -0.26 -13.86
N VAL A 89 -1.55 0.22 -14.86
CA VAL A 89 -0.35 -0.47 -15.37
C VAL A 89 0.70 -0.64 -14.26
N HIS A 90 0.99 0.41 -13.50
CA HIS A 90 1.90 0.34 -12.36
C HIS A 90 1.46 -0.73 -11.35
N LEU A 91 0.19 -0.74 -10.95
CA LEU A 91 -0.34 -1.72 -9.97
C LEU A 91 -0.23 -3.16 -10.48
N ILE A 92 -0.49 -3.40 -11.76
CA ILE A 92 -0.32 -4.73 -12.37
C ILE A 92 1.14 -5.17 -12.30
N VAL A 93 2.07 -4.31 -12.73
CA VAL A 93 3.51 -4.62 -12.72
C VAL A 93 4.02 -4.83 -11.30
N ALA A 94 3.63 -3.96 -10.37
CA ALA A 94 4.01 -4.05 -8.97
C ALA A 94 3.46 -5.32 -8.29
N TYR A 95 2.23 -5.74 -8.63
CA TYR A 95 1.64 -6.99 -8.17
C TYR A 95 2.40 -8.21 -8.71
N LEU A 96 2.70 -8.25 -10.01
CA LEU A 96 3.46 -9.35 -10.62
C LEU A 96 4.86 -9.46 -10.02
N TYR A 97 5.52 -8.31 -9.80
CA TYR A 97 6.79 -8.24 -9.10
C TYR A 97 6.68 -8.80 -7.67
N GLN A 98 5.67 -8.37 -6.90
CA GLN A 98 5.46 -8.82 -5.53
C GLN A 98 5.22 -10.33 -5.45
N ARG A 99 4.45 -10.88 -6.39
CA ARG A 99 4.21 -12.32 -6.50
C ARG A 99 5.51 -13.08 -6.79
N SER A 100 6.32 -12.59 -7.72
CA SER A 100 7.62 -13.21 -8.03
C SER A 100 8.58 -13.14 -6.84
N ALA A 101 8.64 -12.00 -6.15
CA ALA A 101 9.45 -11.81 -4.96
C ALA A 101 9.05 -12.78 -3.83
N PHE A 102 7.74 -12.99 -3.63
CA PHE A 102 7.21 -13.93 -2.65
C PHE A 102 7.60 -15.38 -2.96
N LEU A 103 7.51 -15.80 -4.23
CA LEU A 103 7.91 -17.16 -4.64
C LEU A 103 9.41 -17.40 -4.41
N LYS A 104 10.26 -16.44 -4.80
CA LYS A 104 11.70 -16.50 -4.52
C LYS A 104 12.00 -16.53 -3.02
N TYR A 105 11.23 -15.78 -2.21
CA TYR A 105 11.38 -15.81 -0.77
C TYR A 105 11.12 -17.20 -0.17
N ARG A 106 10.12 -17.92 -0.68
CA ARG A 106 9.86 -19.32 -0.29
C ARG A 106 11.00 -20.26 -0.64
N GLU A 107 11.62 -20.09 -1.81
CA GLU A 107 12.80 -20.85 -2.22
C GLU A 107 13.99 -20.59 -1.29
N ILE A 108 14.23 -19.34 -0.92
CA ILE A 108 15.29 -18.96 0.05
C ILE A 108 15.02 -19.62 1.41
N LEU A 109 13.77 -19.65 1.87
CA LEU A 109 13.39 -20.35 3.10
C LEU A 109 13.64 -21.87 3.00
N ALA A 110 13.32 -22.49 1.85
CA ALA A 110 13.60 -23.90 1.60
C ALA A 110 15.09 -24.22 1.65
N GLU A 111 15.92 -23.40 1.00
CA GLU A 111 17.37 -23.57 0.99
C GLU A 111 17.97 -23.36 2.39
N ALA A 112 17.53 -22.33 3.11
CA ALA A 112 17.97 -22.08 4.48
C ALA A 112 17.56 -23.22 5.43
N TYR A 113 16.34 -23.77 5.27
CA TYR A 113 15.89 -24.91 6.05
C TYR A 113 16.73 -26.16 5.74
N LYS A 114 16.96 -26.46 4.46
CA LYS A 114 17.82 -27.56 4.02
C LYS A 114 19.25 -27.44 4.53
N ALA A 115 19.82 -26.25 4.54
CA ALA A 115 21.16 -26.02 5.06
C ALA A 115 21.26 -26.32 6.57
N ASN A 116 20.19 -26.08 7.33
CA ASN A 116 20.18 -26.31 8.78
C ASN A 116 19.78 -27.74 9.18
N PHE A 117 18.90 -28.40 8.41
CA PHE A 117 18.29 -29.69 8.78
C PHE A 117 18.56 -30.84 7.81
N GLY A 118 19.21 -30.58 6.66
CA GLY A 118 19.58 -31.61 5.67
C GLY A 118 18.48 -32.02 4.69
N PHE A 119 17.23 -31.58 4.90
CA PHE A 119 16.09 -31.84 4.01
C PHE A 119 15.20 -30.59 3.88
N ILE A 120 14.29 -30.59 2.89
CA ILE A 120 13.31 -29.51 2.71
C ILE A 120 11.96 -29.99 3.25
N ASP A 121 11.36 -29.21 4.14
CA ASP A 121 9.99 -29.39 4.60
C ASP A 121 9.08 -28.34 3.98
N TRP A 122 8.40 -28.70 2.88
CA TRP A 122 7.49 -27.79 2.19
C TRP A 122 6.23 -27.48 3.00
N GLU A 123 5.77 -28.41 3.83
CA GLU A 123 4.59 -28.21 4.67
C GLU A 123 4.88 -27.13 5.72
N TYR A 124 6.02 -27.22 6.39
CA TYR A 124 6.48 -26.17 7.30
C TYR A 124 6.63 -24.82 6.59
N ILE A 125 7.25 -24.79 5.41
CA ILE A 125 7.43 -23.56 4.62
C ILE A 125 6.09 -22.93 4.25
N ASP A 126 5.12 -23.73 3.83
CA ASP A 126 3.76 -23.26 3.56
C ASP A 126 3.11 -22.67 4.82
N GLN A 127 3.23 -23.34 5.96
CA GLN A 127 2.70 -22.85 7.25
C GLN A 127 3.30 -21.49 7.63
N ILE A 128 4.63 -21.34 7.55
CA ILE A 128 5.31 -20.08 7.88
C ILE A 128 5.19 -19.01 6.79
N THR A 129 4.62 -19.32 5.62
CA THR A 129 4.35 -18.33 4.58
C THR A 129 2.86 -18.03 4.38
N THR A 130 2.03 -18.40 5.36
CA THR A 130 0.64 -17.97 5.46
C THR A 130 0.51 -16.47 5.75
N PHE A 131 -0.66 -15.90 5.45
CA PHE A 131 -0.92 -14.46 5.55
C PHE A 131 -0.67 -13.83 6.92
N SER A 132 -0.97 -14.54 8.01
CA SER A 132 -0.77 -14.04 9.36
C SER A 132 0.65 -14.27 9.88
N SER A 133 1.48 -15.01 9.14
CA SER A 133 2.83 -15.35 9.60
C SER A 133 3.72 -14.12 9.70
N ILE A 134 4.50 -14.07 10.77
CA ILE A 134 5.48 -13.02 10.98
C ILE A 134 6.59 -13.06 9.91
N HIS A 135 6.87 -14.23 9.34
CA HIS A 135 7.96 -14.43 8.37
C HIS A 135 7.69 -13.76 7.02
N VAL A 136 6.45 -13.37 6.73
CA VAL A 136 6.08 -12.71 5.46
C VAL A 136 5.90 -11.20 5.62
N ASN A 137 6.24 -10.64 6.79
CA ASN A 137 6.14 -9.21 7.02
C ASN A 137 6.91 -8.38 6.00
N ASN A 138 8.12 -8.80 5.61
CA ASN A 138 8.88 -8.11 4.55
C ASN A 138 8.25 -8.22 3.15
N GLN A 139 7.29 -9.13 2.95
CA GLN A 139 6.54 -9.26 1.71
C GLN A 139 5.31 -8.33 1.69
N TYR A 140 4.71 -8.04 2.86
CA TYR A 140 3.58 -7.13 2.98
C TYR A 140 3.97 -5.68 3.25
N PHE A 141 5.11 -5.47 3.89
CA PHE A 141 5.62 -4.18 4.31
C PHE A 141 6.97 -3.95 3.65
N ASN A 142 6.96 -3.40 2.45
CA ASN A 142 8.17 -3.05 1.70
C ASN A 142 7.93 -1.84 0.77
N PRO A 143 8.96 -1.26 0.15
CA PRO A 143 8.79 -0.11 -0.72
C PRO A 143 7.81 -0.33 -1.88
N ASN A 144 7.78 -1.52 -2.47
CA ASN A 144 6.87 -1.84 -3.57
C ASN A 144 5.39 -1.82 -3.12
N THR A 145 5.08 -2.53 -2.03
CA THR A 145 3.73 -2.54 -1.44
C THR A 145 3.28 -1.17 -0.90
N TYR A 146 4.20 -0.33 -0.40
CA TYR A 146 3.90 1.06 -0.04
C TYR A 146 3.51 1.90 -1.27
N LEU A 147 4.25 1.78 -2.37
CA LEU A 147 3.90 2.46 -3.62
C LEU A 147 2.58 1.97 -4.19
N MET A 148 2.30 0.66 -4.13
CA MET A 148 0.99 0.10 -4.48
C MET A 148 -0.12 0.71 -3.63
N PHE A 149 0.06 0.78 -2.31
CA PHE A 149 -0.90 1.38 -1.38
C PHE A 149 -1.21 2.84 -1.72
N LEU A 150 -0.17 3.66 -1.93
CA LEU A 150 -0.37 5.07 -2.29
C LEU A 150 -1.05 5.23 -3.65
N THR A 151 -0.55 4.55 -4.68
CA THR A 151 -1.08 4.70 -6.04
C THR A 151 -2.50 4.15 -6.15
N ALA A 152 -2.83 3.06 -5.46
CA ALA A 152 -4.21 2.58 -5.36
C ALA A 152 -5.15 3.62 -4.72
N SER A 153 -4.71 4.32 -3.66
CA SER A 153 -5.52 5.38 -3.04
C SER A 153 -5.79 6.55 -4.01
N ILE A 154 -4.79 6.91 -4.83
CA ILE A 154 -4.92 7.93 -5.88
C ILE A 154 -5.87 7.45 -6.97
N LEU A 155 -5.74 6.20 -7.42
CA LEU A 155 -6.59 5.62 -8.46
C LEU A 155 -8.07 5.69 -8.06
N ILE A 156 -8.40 5.26 -6.84
CA ILE A 156 -9.77 5.31 -6.34
C ILE A 156 -10.28 6.76 -6.31
N ALA A 157 -9.46 7.70 -5.83
CA ALA A 157 -9.82 9.12 -5.84
C ALA A 157 -10.09 9.64 -7.27
N LEU A 158 -9.25 9.30 -8.25
CA LEU A 158 -9.43 9.67 -9.66
C LEU A 158 -10.71 9.08 -10.25
N VAL A 159 -11.02 7.81 -9.95
CA VAL A 159 -12.25 7.15 -10.39
C VAL A 159 -13.47 7.86 -9.82
N ILE A 160 -13.49 8.18 -8.52
CA ILE A 160 -14.57 8.94 -7.89
C ILE A 160 -14.74 10.32 -8.56
N ILE A 161 -13.64 11.03 -8.84
CA ILE A 161 -13.69 12.33 -9.51
C ILE A 161 -14.28 12.20 -10.92
N TYR A 162 -13.83 11.21 -11.69
CA TYR A 162 -14.29 10.96 -13.05
C TYR A 162 -15.81 10.83 -13.12
N PHE A 163 -16.40 9.99 -12.25
CA PHE A 163 -17.85 9.81 -12.16
C PHE A 163 -18.56 11.06 -11.62
N SER A 164 -17.98 11.75 -10.64
CA SER A 164 -18.58 12.98 -10.07
C SER A 164 -18.67 14.13 -11.09
N GLN A 165 -17.81 14.15 -12.11
CA GLN A 165 -17.87 15.13 -13.20
C GLN A 165 -18.95 14.80 -14.24
N GLU A 166 -19.32 13.52 -14.40
CA GLU A 166 -20.41 13.11 -15.31
C GLU A 166 -21.78 13.55 -14.77
N TRP A 167 -22.00 13.37 -13.47
CA TRP A 167 -23.25 13.79 -12.79
C TRP A 167 -23.54 15.30 -12.90
N ARG A 168 -22.50 16.14 -13.01
CA ARG A 168 -22.66 17.59 -13.18
C ARG A 168 -22.99 18.03 -14.61
N LYS A 169 -22.77 17.17 -15.62
CA LYS A 169 -23.12 17.48 -17.02
C LYS A 169 -24.56 17.10 -17.38
N GLN A 170 -25.20 16.27 -16.56
CA GLN A 170 -26.59 15.81 -16.75
C GLN A 170 -27.63 16.70 -16.04
N LYS A 171 -27.19 17.67 -15.23
CA LYS A 171 -27.99 18.76 -14.67
C LYS A 171 -27.70 20.05 -15.43
#